data_AF-A0A971HSF8-F1
#
_entry.id   AF-A0A971HSF8-F1
#
_cell.length_a   1.000
_cell.length_b   1.000
_cell.length_c   1.000
_cell.angle_alpha   90.00
_cell.angle_beta   90.00
_cell.angle_gamma   90.00
#
_symmetry.space_group_name_H-M   'P 1'
#
loop_
_entity.id
_entity.type
_entity.pdbx_description
1 polymer ?
#
loop_
_entity_poly.entity_id
_entity_poly.type
_entity_poly.pdbx_seq_one_letter_code
_entity_poly.pdbx_strand_id
1 'polypeptide(L)'
;MKKILFLVLFALLTSQLCAQRRAAELIGVVDFNALVLMHPAMVDYVPSEKSFRVTLNQVQASQQAHKKSEVQSQISALKSQNNAVQARLIDLRRQYERDVQSLSADYTKKITNVIATATIAYETQDYNLKTELREKKYQREAEMLSKQLAGGIETLANLERFVSKEGYTSYEACIAFF
;
A
#
# COMPACT_ATOMS: atom_id res chain seq x y z
N MET A 1 -25.02 -43.90 -57.57
CA MET A 1 -24.12 -42.72 -57.45
C MET A 1 -24.78 -41.43 -56.93
N LYS A 2 -26.11 -41.33 -56.77
CA LYS A 2 -26.78 -40.13 -56.17
C LYS A 2 -26.67 -40.00 -54.64
N LYS A 3 -26.51 -41.12 -53.90
CA LYS A 3 -26.47 -41.12 -52.42
C LYS A 3 -25.16 -40.57 -51.84
N ILE A 4 -24.04 -40.71 -52.55
CA ILE A 4 -22.72 -40.21 -52.12
C ILE A 4 -22.66 -38.68 -52.29
N LEU A 5 -23.23 -38.15 -53.38
CA LEU A 5 -23.29 -36.71 -53.63
C LEU A 5 -24.13 -35.98 -52.56
N PHE A 6 -25.24 -36.58 -52.12
CA PHE A 6 -26.10 -36.00 -51.07
C PHE A 6 -25.43 -35.96 -49.69
N LEU A 7 -24.60 -36.96 -49.39
CA LEU A 7 -23.91 -37.06 -48.10
C LEU A 7 -22.74 -36.06 -48.01
N VAL A 8 -22.05 -35.81 -49.13
CA VAL A 8 -21.01 -34.77 -49.22
C VAL A 8 -21.62 -33.37 -49.17
N LEU A 9 -22.77 -33.14 -49.82
CA LEU A 9 -23.46 -31.84 -49.76
C LEU A 9 -24.00 -31.52 -48.34
N PHE A 10 -24.49 -32.53 -47.61
CA PHE A 10 -24.98 -32.36 -46.24
C PHE A 10 -23.83 -32.14 -45.22
N ALA A 11 -22.66 -32.73 -45.46
CA ALA A 11 -21.45 -32.48 -44.66
C ALA A 11 -20.86 -31.06 -44.89
N LEU A 12 -21.00 -30.51 -46.09
CA LEU A 12 -20.59 -29.13 -46.41
C LEU A 12 -21.56 -28.07 -45.88
N LEU A 13 -22.87 -28.34 -45.86
CA LEU A 13 -23.84 -27.38 -45.29
C LEU A 13 -23.81 -27.34 -43.74
N THR A 14 -23.49 -28.45 -43.08
CA THR A 14 -23.42 -28.49 -41.60
C THR A 14 -22.14 -27.88 -41.05
N SER A 15 -21.04 -27.89 -41.81
CA SER A 15 -19.79 -27.21 -41.43
C SER A 15 -19.87 -25.68 -41.53
N GLN A 16 -20.73 -25.13 -42.39
CA GLN A 16 -20.95 -23.68 -42.47
C GLN A 16 -21.87 -23.15 -41.35
N LEU A 17 -22.86 -23.92 -40.88
CA LEU A 17 -23.70 -23.50 -39.74
C LEU A 17 -23.01 -23.60 -38.37
N CYS A 18 -21.97 -24.43 -38.22
CA CYS A 18 -21.19 -24.50 -36.99
C CYS A 18 -20.12 -23.39 -36.88
N ALA A 19 -19.67 -22.85 -38.01
CA ALA A 19 -18.72 -21.73 -38.05
C ALA A 19 -19.35 -20.37 -37.66
N GLN A 20 -20.68 -20.25 -37.70
CA GLN A 20 -21.38 -18.98 -37.46
C GLN A 20 -21.90 -18.80 -36.03
N ARG A 21 -21.74 -19.80 -35.13
CA ARG A 21 -22.15 -19.71 -33.72
C ARG A 21 -21.02 -19.38 -32.73
N ARG A 22 -19.85 -19.01 -33.24
CA ARG A 22 -18.78 -18.40 -32.44
C ARG A 22 -18.33 -17.08 -33.07
N ALA A 23 -19.27 -16.15 -33.22
CA ALA A 23 -18.92 -14.76 -32.89
C ALA A 23 -18.84 -14.69 -31.35
N ALA A 24 -17.85 -15.40 -30.80
CA ALA A 24 -17.34 -15.04 -29.50
C ALA A 24 -16.94 -13.58 -29.66
N GLU A 25 -17.57 -12.71 -28.87
CA GLU A 25 -17.08 -11.39 -28.59
C GLU A 25 -15.59 -11.54 -28.33
N LEU A 26 -14.78 -11.22 -29.34
CA LEU A 26 -13.34 -11.21 -29.19
C LEU A 26 -13.08 -9.94 -28.38
N ILE A 27 -13.35 -10.02 -27.08
CA ILE A 27 -12.70 -9.15 -26.11
C ILE A 27 -11.24 -9.59 -26.22
N GLY A 28 -10.55 -9.01 -27.20
CA GLY A 28 -9.11 -9.07 -27.25
C GLY A 28 -8.66 -8.67 -25.87
N VAL A 29 -7.87 -9.51 -25.21
CA VAL A 29 -7.14 -9.08 -24.03
C VAL A 29 -6.18 -8.02 -24.56
N VAL A 30 -6.65 -6.78 -24.50
CA VAL A 30 -5.87 -5.64 -24.88
C VAL A 30 -4.82 -5.53 -23.80
N ASP A 31 -3.57 -5.81 -24.14
CA ASP A 31 -2.46 -5.46 -23.26
C ASP A 31 -2.55 -3.95 -23.04
N PHE A 32 -2.92 -3.55 -21.83
CA PHE A 32 -3.11 -2.15 -21.48
C PHE A 32 -1.82 -1.37 -21.73
N ASN A 33 -0.65 -2.02 -21.64
CA ASN A 33 0.63 -1.41 -22.01
C ASN A 33 0.67 -1.10 -23.52
N ALA A 34 0.21 -2.02 -24.37
CA ALA A 34 0.16 -1.81 -25.82
C ALA A 34 -0.87 -0.74 -26.20
N LEU A 35 -2.02 -0.69 -25.51
CA LEU A 35 -3.05 0.32 -25.77
C LEU A 35 -2.61 1.72 -25.33
N VAL A 36 -1.95 1.81 -24.17
CA VAL A 36 -1.36 3.05 -23.66
C VAL A 36 -0.29 3.57 -24.62
N LEU A 37 0.57 2.71 -25.18
CA LEU A 37 1.60 3.10 -26.16
C LEU A 37 1.05 3.60 -27.50
N MET A 38 -0.22 3.34 -27.84
CA MET A 38 -0.83 3.78 -29.09
C MET A 38 -1.52 5.16 -29.01
N HIS A 39 -1.62 5.76 -27.83
CA HIS A 39 -2.17 7.11 -27.68
C HIS A 39 -1.08 8.16 -27.96
N PRO A 40 -1.28 9.16 -28.84
CA PRO A 40 -0.27 10.18 -29.17
C PRO A 40 0.28 10.95 -27.95
N ALA A 41 -0.51 11.06 -26.87
CA ALA A 41 -0.09 11.68 -25.61
C ALA A 41 0.79 10.80 -24.70
N MET A 42 1.07 9.55 -25.09
CA MET A 42 1.83 8.55 -24.33
C MET A 42 3.19 8.21 -24.94
N VAL A 43 3.60 8.91 -26.00
CA VAL A 43 4.88 8.70 -26.70
C VAL A 43 6.08 8.80 -25.74
N ASP A 44 5.96 9.66 -24.74
CA ASP A 44 7.01 9.87 -23.73
C ASP A 44 6.80 9.05 -22.45
N TYR A 45 5.75 8.23 -22.35
CA TYR A 45 5.49 7.39 -21.18
C TYR A 45 6.47 6.22 -21.14
N VAL A 46 7.16 6.04 -20.01
CA VAL A 46 8.11 4.96 -19.77
C VAL A 46 7.46 3.92 -18.83
N PRO A 47 7.01 2.75 -19.33
CA PRO A 47 6.25 1.78 -18.54
C PRO A 47 7.01 1.21 -17.35
N SER A 48 8.32 1.00 -17.48
CA SER A 48 9.18 0.54 -16.39
C SER A 48 9.25 1.52 -15.22
N GLU A 49 8.98 2.80 -15.49
CA GLU A 49 9.14 3.90 -14.54
C GLU A 49 7.81 4.55 -14.18
N LYS A 50 6.70 4.10 -14.79
CA LYS A 50 5.33 4.63 -14.62
C LYS A 50 5.27 6.16 -14.66
N SER A 51 6.04 6.80 -15.55
CA SER A 51 6.18 8.26 -15.65
C SER A 51 6.44 8.72 -17.08
N PHE A 52 6.24 10.00 -17.37
CA PHE A 52 6.47 10.60 -18.69
C PHE A 52 7.80 11.33 -18.75
N ARG A 53 8.55 11.16 -19.83
CA ARG A 53 9.71 11.99 -20.17
C ARG A 53 9.26 13.38 -20.61
N VAL A 54 9.97 14.40 -20.18
CA VAL A 54 9.70 15.81 -20.54
C VAL A 54 10.99 16.42 -21.08
N THR A 55 10.93 16.94 -22.31
CA THR A 55 11.98 17.81 -22.87
C THR A 55 11.77 19.22 -22.32
N LEU A 56 12.67 19.67 -21.45
CA LEU A 56 12.50 20.92 -20.71
C LEU A 56 13.06 22.12 -21.48
N ASN A 57 12.21 23.11 -21.74
CA ASN A 57 12.65 24.46 -22.12
C ASN A 57 13.15 25.23 -20.87
N GLN A 58 14.03 26.23 -21.01
CA GLN A 58 14.64 26.97 -19.88
C GLN A 58 13.62 27.54 -18.86
N VAL A 59 12.46 28.01 -19.32
CA VAL A 59 11.38 28.50 -18.44
C VAL A 59 10.76 27.37 -17.61
N GLN A 60 10.57 26.18 -18.21
CA GLN A 60 10.05 24.98 -17.54
C GLN A 60 11.08 24.39 -16.56
N ALA A 61 12.39 24.48 -16.86
CA ALA A 61 13.46 24.06 -15.96
C ALA A 61 13.46 24.87 -14.65
N SER A 62 13.24 26.19 -14.71
CA SER A 62 13.14 27.03 -13.51
C SER A 62 11.90 26.71 -12.66
N GLN A 63 10.74 26.51 -13.28
CA GLN A 63 9.51 26.10 -12.58
C GLN A 63 9.63 24.71 -11.96
N GLN A 64 10.32 23.78 -12.61
CA GLN A 64 10.56 22.44 -12.07
C GLN A 64 11.57 22.45 -10.92
N ALA A 65 12.57 23.35 -10.93
CA ALA A 65 13.47 23.55 -9.81
C ALA A 65 12.74 24.06 -8.55
N HIS A 66 11.81 25.02 -8.72
CA HIS A 66 10.96 25.48 -7.61
C HIS A 66 10.07 24.36 -7.06
N LYS A 67 9.40 23.59 -7.93
CA LYS A 67 8.60 22.43 -7.52
C LYS A 67 9.44 21.36 -6.82
N LYS A 68 10.65 21.07 -7.30
CA LYS A 68 11.58 20.15 -6.61
C LYS A 68 11.96 20.64 -5.22
N SER A 69 12.24 21.93 -5.06
CA SER A 69 12.53 22.53 -3.75
C SER A 69 11.34 22.42 -2.79
N GLU A 70 10.13 22.64 -3.29
CA GLU A 70 8.90 22.49 -2.50
C GLU A 70 8.69 21.04 -2.06
N VAL A 71 8.80 20.08 -2.98
CA VAL A 71 8.69 18.64 -2.67
C VAL A 71 9.80 18.20 -1.71
N GLN A 72 11.03 18.71 -1.85
CA GLN A 72 12.12 18.40 -0.92
C GLN A 72 11.82 18.89 0.51
N SER A 73 11.19 20.07 0.63
CA SER A 73 10.74 20.58 1.93
C SER A 73 9.66 19.66 2.54
N GLN A 74 8.71 19.18 1.73
CA GLN A 74 7.67 18.24 2.14
C GLN A 74 8.27 16.89 2.58
N ILE A 75 9.27 16.37 1.85
CA ILE A 75 10.00 15.15 2.22
C ILE A 75 10.68 15.33 3.58
N SER A 76 11.33 16.47 3.82
CA SER A 76 11.99 16.74 5.11
C SER A 76 10.99 16.82 6.27
N ALA A 77 9.83 17.43 6.05
CA ALA A 77 8.75 17.49 7.02
C ALA A 77 8.17 16.10 7.32
N LEU A 78 7.91 15.29 6.30
CA LEU A 78 7.42 13.92 6.44
C LEU A 78 8.44 13.01 7.16
N LYS A 79 9.73 13.14 6.86
CA LYS A 79 10.80 12.45 7.60
C LYS A 79 10.76 12.79 9.08
N SER A 80 10.65 14.08 9.41
CA SER A 80 10.53 14.52 10.81
C SER A 80 9.30 13.94 11.49
N GLN A 81 8.15 13.91 10.81
CA GLN A 81 6.92 13.33 11.35
C GLN A 81 7.05 11.82 11.58
N ASN A 82 7.61 11.07 10.63
CA ASN A 82 7.85 9.64 10.77
C ASN A 82 8.78 9.33 11.95
N ASN A 83 9.86 10.11 12.10
CA ASN A 83 10.77 9.97 13.24
C ASN A 83 10.06 10.25 14.58
N ALA A 84 9.18 11.26 14.63
CA ALA A 84 8.39 11.55 15.83
C ALA A 84 7.41 10.41 16.17
N VAL A 85 6.74 9.81 15.17
CA VAL A 85 5.85 8.65 15.36
C VAL A 85 6.65 7.44 15.83
N GLN A 86 7.83 7.20 15.27
CA GLN A 86 8.73 6.12 15.70
C GLN A 86 9.19 6.31 17.15
N ALA A 87 9.54 7.54 17.55
CA ALA A 87 9.88 7.85 18.93
C ALA A 87 8.70 7.54 19.88
N ARG A 88 7.48 7.95 19.50
CA ARG A 88 6.26 7.63 20.27
C ARG A 88 6.01 6.13 20.43
N LEU A 89 6.29 5.32 19.40
CA LEU A 89 6.20 3.85 19.50
C LEU A 89 7.18 3.28 20.53
N ILE A 90 8.42 3.79 20.53
CA ILE A 90 9.45 3.38 21.49
C ILE A 90 9.04 3.76 22.92
N ASP A 91 8.55 4.98 23.10
CA ASP A 91 8.10 5.46 24.41
C ASP A 91 6.87 4.71 24.93
N LEU A 92 5.92 4.41 24.04
CA LEU A 92 4.74 3.60 24.36
C LEU A 92 5.14 2.21 24.84
N ARG A 93 6.09 1.56 24.15
CA ARG A 93 6.63 0.26 24.56
C ARG A 93 7.31 0.33 25.93
N ARG A 94 8.16 1.32 26.16
CA ARG A 94 8.82 1.53 27.46
C ARG A 94 7.83 1.78 28.57
N GLN A 95 6.77 2.53 28.30
CA GLN A 95 5.70 2.77 29.26
C GLN A 95 4.96 1.48 29.60
N TYR A 96 4.60 0.68 28.60
CA TYR A 96 3.98 -0.63 28.80
C TYR A 96 4.85 -1.56 29.66
N GLU A 97 6.14 -1.67 29.34
CA GLU A 97 7.08 -2.51 30.10
C GLU A 97 7.18 -2.07 31.57
N ARG A 98 7.23 -0.76 31.84
CA ARG A 98 7.20 -0.21 33.21
C ARG A 98 5.88 -0.52 33.93
N ASP A 99 4.76 -0.35 33.26
CA ASP A 99 3.43 -0.62 33.83
C ASP A 99 3.30 -2.11 34.22
N VAL A 100 3.74 -3.03 33.36
CA VAL A 100 3.70 -4.48 33.65
C VAL A 100 4.64 -4.84 34.80
N GLN A 101 5.86 -4.27 34.83
CA GLN A 101 6.78 -4.47 35.95
C GLN A 101 6.19 -3.98 37.28
N SER A 102 5.52 -2.82 37.27
CA SER A 102 4.86 -2.29 38.47
C SER A 102 3.73 -3.22 38.96
N LEU A 103 2.90 -3.74 38.05
CA LEU A 103 1.84 -4.68 38.37
C LEU A 103 2.39 -6.00 38.95
N SER A 104 3.48 -6.50 38.38
CA SER A 104 4.14 -7.72 38.85
C SER A 104 4.74 -7.55 40.25
N ALA A 105 5.37 -6.40 40.51
CA ALA A 105 5.91 -6.07 41.82
C ALA A 105 4.79 -5.93 42.87
N ASP A 106 3.71 -5.23 42.54
CA ASP A 106 2.54 -5.06 43.42
C ASP A 106 1.88 -6.40 43.73
N TYR A 107 1.65 -7.25 42.72
CA TYR A 107 1.12 -8.59 42.89
C TYR A 107 2.02 -9.41 43.83
N THR A 108 3.33 -9.43 43.57
CA THR A 108 4.30 -10.15 44.40
C THR A 108 4.22 -9.69 45.86
N LYS A 109 4.20 -8.37 46.09
CA LYS A 109 4.10 -7.79 47.44
C LYS A 109 2.83 -8.23 48.16
N LYS A 110 1.70 -8.31 47.45
CA LYS A 110 0.42 -8.74 48.03
C LYS A 110 0.40 -10.22 48.41
N ILE A 111 1.06 -11.10 47.66
CA ILE A 111 1.01 -12.54 47.92
C ILE A 111 2.11 -13.06 48.84
N THR A 112 3.24 -12.35 48.98
CA THR A 112 4.47 -12.85 49.65
C THR A 112 4.25 -13.36 51.08
N ASN A 113 3.27 -12.81 51.82
CA ASN A 113 2.99 -13.20 53.21
C ASN A 113 1.56 -13.73 53.42
N VAL A 114 0.88 -14.12 52.33
CA VAL A 114 -0.51 -14.61 52.39
C VAL A 114 -0.52 -16.13 52.42
N ILE A 115 -1.13 -16.70 53.45
CA ILE A 115 -1.25 -18.16 53.62
C ILE A 115 -2.60 -18.67 53.07
N ALA A 116 -3.59 -17.78 52.96
CA ALA A 116 -4.93 -18.13 52.50
C ALA A 116 -4.99 -18.30 50.96
N THR A 117 -5.21 -19.55 50.51
CA THR A 117 -5.28 -19.92 49.08
C THR A 117 -6.33 -19.13 48.30
N ALA A 118 -7.48 -18.82 48.92
CA ALA A 118 -8.55 -18.05 48.27
C ALA A 118 -8.13 -16.60 47.94
N THR A 119 -7.37 -15.95 48.83
CA THR A 119 -6.84 -14.61 48.59
C THR A 119 -5.80 -14.61 47.48
N ILE A 120 -4.92 -15.62 47.44
CA ILE A 120 -3.94 -15.78 46.35
C ILE A 120 -4.64 -15.95 45.01
N ALA A 121 -5.68 -16.79 44.94
CA ALA A 121 -6.44 -17.01 43.71
C ALA A 121 -7.09 -15.71 43.20
N TYR A 122 -7.70 -14.94 44.10
CA TYR A 122 -8.31 -13.64 43.75
C TYR A 122 -7.28 -12.64 43.24
N GLU A 123 -6.16 -12.45 43.96
CA GLU A 123 -5.11 -11.53 43.55
C GLU A 123 -4.45 -11.94 42.23
N THR A 124 -4.36 -13.25 41.96
CA THR A 124 -3.86 -13.77 40.68
C THR A 124 -4.82 -13.46 39.54
N GLN A 125 -6.13 -13.61 39.76
CA GLN A 125 -7.14 -13.24 38.79
C GLN A 125 -7.14 -11.73 38.50
N ASP A 126 -7.05 -10.90 39.54
CA ASP A 126 -6.97 -9.43 39.41
C ASP A 126 -5.71 -9.00 38.64
N TYR A 127 -4.55 -9.57 38.97
CA TYR A 127 -3.30 -9.32 38.25
C TYR A 127 -3.40 -9.70 36.77
N ASN A 128 -3.92 -10.88 36.45
CA ASN A 128 -4.08 -11.34 35.07
C ASN A 128 -5.00 -10.41 34.28
N LEU A 129 -6.14 -10.03 34.86
CA LEU A 129 -7.11 -9.13 34.22
C LEU A 129 -6.48 -7.76 33.95
N LYS A 130 -5.78 -7.18 34.93
CA LYS A 130 -5.10 -5.89 34.77
C LYS A 130 -4.02 -5.95 33.70
N THR A 131 -3.25 -7.03 33.65
CA THR A 131 -2.20 -7.23 32.64
C THR A 131 -2.80 -7.36 31.25
N GLU A 132 -3.86 -8.15 31.08
CA GLU A 132 -4.56 -8.32 29.80
C GLU A 132 -5.15 -6.99 29.28
N LEU A 133 -5.77 -6.20 30.18
CA LEU A 133 -6.29 -4.88 29.81
C LEU A 133 -5.17 -3.93 29.35
N ARG A 134 -4.01 -3.95 30.03
CA ARG A 134 -2.84 -3.14 29.65
C ARG A 134 -2.27 -3.58 28.31
N GLU A 135 -2.16 -4.89 28.08
CA GLU A 135 -1.70 -5.44 26.82
C GLU A 135 -2.62 -5.06 25.66
N LYS A 136 -3.94 -5.23 25.83
CA LYS A 136 -4.93 -4.82 24.82
C LYS A 136 -4.85 -3.33 24.49
N LYS A 137 -4.67 -2.48 25.51
CA LYS A 137 -4.50 -1.04 25.31
C LYS A 137 -3.22 -0.75 24.52
N TYR A 138 -2.10 -1.34 24.91
CA TYR A 138 -0.82 -1.21 24.23
C TYR A 138 -0.92 -1.66 22.76
N GLN A 139 -1.50 -2.83 22.49
CA GLN A 139 -1.64 -3.37 21.13
C GLN A 139 -2.45 -2.42 20.24
N ARG A 140 -3.57 -1.87 20.72
CA ARG A 140 -4.39 -0.92 19.95
C ARG A 140 -3.62 0.36 19.62
N GLU A 141 -2.95 0.94 20.61
CA GLU A 141 -2.19 2.18 20.43
C GLU A 141 -0.98 1.96 19.51
N ALA A 142 -0.28 0.83 19.67
CA ALA A 142 0.83 0.43 18.80
C ALA A 142 0.36 0.17 17.36
N GLU A 143 -0.78 -0.50 17.17
CA GLU A 143 -1.36 -0.73 15.84
C GLU A 143 -1.67 0.59 15.13
N MET A 144 -2.34 1.53 15.81
CA MET A 144 -2.64 2.84 15.23
C MET A 144 -1.37 3.61 14.81
N LEU A 145 -0.38 3.68 15.70
CA LEU A 145 0.89 4.35 15.39
C LEU A 145 1.66 3.64 14.28
N SER A 146 1.63 2.30 14.24
CA SER A 146 2.29 1.53 13.18
C SER A 146 1.65 1.74 11.80
N LYS A 147 0.31 1.84 11.73
CA LYS A 147 -0.41 2.18 10.49
C LYS A 147 -0.08 3.59 10.02
N GLN A 148 -0.02 4.55 10.95
CA GLN A 148 0.38 5.92 10.64
C GLN A 148 1.81 5.97 10.09
N LEU A 149 2.74 5.25 10.72
CA LEU A 149 4.12 5.15 10.26
C LEU A 149 4.21 4.50 8.86
N ALA A 150 3.48 3.42 8.62
CA ALA A 150 3.47 2.73 7.32
C ALA A 150 2.97 3.65 6.19
N GLY A 151 1.86 4.37 6.40
CA GLY A 151 1.35 5.34 5.43
C GLY A 151 2.30 6.53 5.22
N GLY A 152 2.94 6.99 6.30
CA GLY A 152 3.98 8.04 6.23
C GLY A 152 5.23 7.61 5.47
N ILE A 153 5.62 6.33 5.52
CA ILE A 153 6.75 5.79 4.74
C ILE A 153 6.37 5.65 3.27
N GLU A 154 5.16 5.18 2.96
CA GLU A 154 4.69 5.03 1.58
C GLU A 154 4.62 6.38 0.85
N THR A 155 4.03 7.40 1.51
CA THR A 155 3.97 8.77 0.96
C THR A 155 5.35 9.35 0.72
N LEU A 156 6.28 9.17 1.67
CA LEU A 156 7.67 9.59 1.53
C LEU A 156 8.36 8.89 0.36
N ALA A 157 8.20 7.58 0.20
CA ALA A 157 8.76 6.82 -0.92
C ALA A 157 8.21 7.30 -2.28
N ASN A 158 6.94 7.68 -2.35
CA ASN A 158 6.33 8.23 -3.56
C ASN A 158 6.90 9.62 -3.92
N LEU A 159 7.12 10.48 -2.92
CA LEU A 159 7.70 11.81 -3.14
C LEU A 159 9.20 11.75 -3.48
N GLU A 160 9.97 10.86 -2.84
CA GLU A 160 11.38 10.65 -3.16
C GLU A 160 11.59 10.17 -4.61
N ARG A 161 10.70 9.31 -5.11
CA ARG A 161 10.70 8.93 -6.53
C ARG A 161 10.53 10.15 -7.45
N PHE A 162 9.68 11.09 -7.07
CA PHE A 162 9.42 12.31 -7.84
C PHE A 162 10.63 13.26 -7.90
N VAL A 163 11.38 13.39 -6.81
CA VAL A 163 12.56 14.27 -6.75
C VAL A 163 13.78 13.64 -7.44
N SER A 164 13.93 12.32 -7.34
CA SER A 164 15.12 11.60 -7.84
C SER A 164 15.28 11.55 -9.35
N LYS A 165 14.23 11.84 -10.15
CA LYS A 165 14.28 11.74 -11.62
C LYS A 165 14.08 13.10 -12.28
N GLU A 166 15.18 13.70 -12.70
CA GLU A 166 15.16 14.90 -13.54
C GLU A 166 14.60 14.56 -14.92
N GLY A 167 13.70 15.39 -15.45
CA GLY A 167 13.07 15.17 -16.77
C GLY A 167 11.90 14.19 -16.78
N TYR A 168 11.39 13.78 -15.62
CA TYR A 168 10.19 12.93 -15.52
C TYR A 168 9.07 13.61 -14.73
N THR A 169 7.84 13.46 -15.19
CA THR A 169 6.64 14.02 -14.53
C THR A 169 5.56 12.94 -14.34
N SER A 170 4.71 13.08 -13.31
CA SER A 170 3.54 12.21 -13.15
C SER A 170 2.46 12.53 -14.17
N TYR A 171 1.56 11.58 -14.38
CA TYR A 171 0.40 11.74 -15.26
C TYR A 171 -0.44 12.98 -14.91
N GLU A 172 -0.74 13.19 -13.62
CA GLU A 172 -1.51 14.34 -13.14
C GLU A 172 -0.83 15.68 -13.45
N ALA A 173 0.49 15.74 -13.37
CA ALA A 173 1.26 16.92 -13.73
C ALA A 173 1.39 17.08 -15.25
N CYS A 174 1.39 16.00 -16.03
CA CYS A 174 1.45 16.03 -17.50
C CYS A 174 0.20 16.67 -18.11
N ILE A 175 -0.99 16.39 -17.55
CA ILE A 175 -2.26 16.99 -18.02
C ILE A 175 -2.29 18.50 -17.80
N ALA A 176 -1.65 19.01 -16.74
CA ALA A 176 -1.62 20.45 -16.45
C ALA A 176 -0.71 21.26 -17.41
N PHE A 177 0.04 20.60 -18.28
CA PHE A 177 0.92 21.24 -19.28
C PHE A 177 0.32 21.28 -20.70
N PHE A 178 -0.77 20.57 -20.96
CA PHE A 178 -1.54 20.62 -22.21
C PHE A 178 -2.77 21.51 -22.08
#